data_AF-A0A1Z9H6V5-F1
#
_entry.id   AF-A0A1Z9H6V5-F1
#
_cell.length_a   1.000
_cell.length_b   1.000
_cell.length_c   1.000
_cell.angle_alpha   90.00
_cell.angle_beta   90.00
_cell.angle_gamma   90.00
#
_symmetry.space_group_name_H-M   'P 1'
#
loop_
_entity.id
_entity.type
_entity.pdbx_description
1 polymer ?
#
loop_
_entity_poly.entity_id
_entity_poly.type
_entity_poly.pdbx_seq_one_letter_code
_entity_poly.pdbx_strand_id
1 'polypeptide(L)'
;MTWSSAAFAQVPDFWEGQSLTSVHRQLINQGWSVSNEALRTEPLNPQQQRLKARLPSLITCSGTGQGLCAYGYSRQGRNLRLVAQPDGALLRWFPQP
;
A
#
# COMPACT_ATOMS: atom_id res chain seq x y z
N MET A 1 -19.73 23.45 21.89
CA MET A 1 -19.20 22.08 21.67
C MET A 1 -19.02 21.89 20.17
N THR A 2 -17.88 22.29 19.62
CA THR A 2 -17.55 22.12 18.20
C THR A 2 -17.02 20.71 17.99
N TRP A 3 -17.83 19.85 17.39
CA TRP A 3 -17.40 18.51 17.01
C TRP A 3 -16.40 18.68 15.86
N SER A 4 -15.14 18.34 16.13
CA SER A 4 -14.12 18.30 15.08
C SER A 4 -14.47 17.16 14.14
N SER A 5 -15.01 17.47 12.97
CA SER A 5 -15.11 16.53 11.86
C SER A 5 -13.69 16.08 11.55
N ALA A 6 -13.32 14.88 12.00
CA ALA A 6 -12.08 14.26 11.57
C ALA A 6 -12.12 14.21 10.05
N ALA A 7 -11.31 15.06 9.40
CA ALA A 7 -11.14 15.03 7.97
C ALA A 7 -10.71 13.60 7.63
N PHE A 8 -11.58 12.87 6.94
CA PHE A 8 -11.17 11.63 6.29
C PHE A 8 -10.09 12.05 5.31
N ALA A 9 -8.80 12.02 5.71
CA ALA A 9 -7.62 12.11 4.84
C ALA A 9 -7.93 11.41 3.51
N GLN A 10 -8.28 12.19 2.48
CA GLN A 10 -8.89 11.61 1.30
C GLN A 10 -7.89 10.61 0.72
N VAL A 11 -8.35 9.36 0.53
CA VAL A 11 -7.53 8.38 -0.18
C VAL A 11 -7.32 8.98 -1.55
N PRO A 12 -6.06 9.03 -2.05
CA PRO A 12 -5.80 9.69 -3.32
C PRO A 12 -6.67 9.08 -4.42
N ASP A 13 -7.07 9.90 -5.39
CA ASP A 13 -7.82 9.42 -6.54
C ASP A 13 -6.88 8.56 -7.39
N PHE A 14 -7.12 7.25 -7.37
CA PHE A 14 -6.37 6.25 -8.12
C PHE A 14 -7.26 5.67 -9.20
N TRP A 15 -6.65 5.01 -10.18
CA TRP A 15 -7.38 4.24 -11.17
C TRP A 15 -6.76 2.85 -11.35
N GLU A 16 -7.58 1.88 -11.74
CA GLU A 16 -7.10 0.54 -12.10
C GLU A 16 -6.15 0.63 -13.30
N GLY A 17 -5.04 -0.11 -13.27
CA GLY A 17 -3.98 -0.04 -14.29
C GLY A 17 -2.83 0.90 -13.95
N GLN A 18 -2.97 1.80 -12.98
CA GLN A 18 -1.92 2.74 -12.61
C GLN A 18 -0.66 2.02 -12.10
N SER A 19 0.53 2.50 -12.49
CA SER A 19 1.80 1.93 -12.02
C SER A 19 1.93 2.04 -10.50
N LEU A 20 2.20 0.92 -9.84
CA LEU A 20 2.32 0.87 -8.39
C LEU A 20 3.48 1.72 -7.84
N THR A 21 4.57 1.87 -8.58
CA THR A 21 5.67 2.78 -8.21
C THR A 21 5.22 4.24 -8.25
N SER A 22 4.34 4.62 -9.19
CA SER A 22 3.75 5.95 -9.23
C SER A 22 2.80 6.17 -8.06
N VAL A 23 1.94 5.19 -7.79
CA VAL A 23 0.99 5.19 -6.67
C VAL A 23 1.74 5.32 -5.33
N HIS A 24 2.83 4.56 -5.16
CA HIS A 24 3.70 4.66 -3.99
C HIS A 24 4.23 6.08 -3.80
N ARG A 25 4.84 6.68 -4.83
CA ARG A 25 5.36 8.06 -4.75
C ARG A 25 4.25 9.07 -4.43
N GLN A 26 3.08 8.92 -5.05
CA GLN A 26 1.93 9.79 -4.80
C GLN A 26 1.48 9.72 -3.34
N LEU A 27 1.41 8.51 -2.76
CA LEU A 27 1.07 8.31 -1.35
C LEU A 27 2.07 8.99 -0.41
N ILE A 28 3.37 8.77 -0.63
CA ILE A 28 4.42 9.39 0.17
C ILE A 28 4.34 10.92 0.09
N ASN A 29 4.19 11.48 -1.11
CA ASN A 29 4.05 12.93 -1.31
C ASN A 29 2.80 13.52 -0.64
N GLN A 30 1.76 12.72 -0.42
CA GLN A 30 0.53 13.12 0.26
C GLN A 30 0.56 12.85 1.77
N GLY A 31 1.73 12.50 2.32
CA GLY A 31 1.94 12.30 3.75
C GLY A 31 1.44 10.95 4.28
N TRP A 32 1.24 9.96 3.39
CA TRP A 32 1.14 8.56 3.80
C TRP A 32 2.54 7.97 4.01
N SER A 33 2.62 7.00 4.90
CA SER A 33 3.85 6.25 5.19
C SER A 33 3.61 4.76 4.97
N VAL A 34 4.69 3.99 4.88
CA VAL A 34 4.60 2.52 4.92
C VAL A 34 3.94 2.08 6.23
N SER A 35 2.96 1.17 6.17
CA SER A 35 2.27 0.72 7.38
C SER A 35 3.19 -0.09 8.30
N ASN A 36 2.92 -0.07 9.61
CA ASN A 36 3.67 -0.88 10.59
C ASN A 36 3.60 -2.38 10.29
N GLU A 37 2.46 -2.85 9.78
CA GLU A 37 2.30 -4.22 9.31
C GLU A 37 3.32 -4.53 8.20
N ALA A 38 3.37 -3.70 7.14
CA ALA A 38 4.32 -3.87 6.05
C ALA A 38 5.77 -3.80 6.54
N LEU A 39 6.11 -2.91 7.50
CA LEU A 39 7.46 -2.85 8.08
C LEU A 39 7.85 -4.12 8.84
N ARG A 40 6.89 -4.78 9.52
CA ARG A 40 7.13 -5.96 10.35
C ARG A 40 7.04 -7.27 9.57
N THR A 41 6.40 -7.29 8.41
CA THR A 41 6.30 -8.52 7.62
C THR A 41 7.64 -8.86 6.97
N GLU A 42 8.18 -10.04 7.26
CA GLU A 42 9.34 -10.55 6.53
C GLU A 42 8.92 -11.17 5.18
N PRO A 43 9.69 -10.96 4.11
CA PRO A 43 9.40 -11.57 2.81
C PRO A 43 9.57 -13.09 2.88
N LEU A 44 8.61 -13.84 2.34
CA LEU A 44 8.58 -15.30 2.44
C LEU A 44 9.53 -16.01 1.47
N ASN A 45 10.01 -15.32 0.44
CA ASN A 45 10.91 -15.88 -0.58
C ASN A 45 11.77 -14.79 -1.26
N PRO A 46 12.82 -15.18 -2.03
CA PRO A 46 13.71 -14.22 -2.67
C PRO A 46 13.03 -13.25 -3.64
N GLN A 47 11.94 -13.67 -4.30
CA GLN A 47 11.19 -12.80 -5.21
C GLN A 47 10.46 -11.70 -4.42
N GLN A 48 9.80 -12.04 -3.31
CA GLN A 48 9.19 -11.06 -2.41
C GLN A 48 10.26 -10.16 -1.76
N GLN A 49 11.45 -10.69 -1.46
CA GLN A 49 12.53 -9.89 -0.90
C GLN A 49 13.01 -8.81 -1.88
N ARG A 50 13.19 -9.16 -3.16
CA ARG A 50 13.52 -8.19 -4.23
C ARG A 50 12.41 -7.16 -4.43
N LEU A 51 11.15 -7.61 -4.40
CA LEU A 51 9.98 -6.73 -4.50
C LEU A 51 9.92 -5.74 -3.33
N LYS A 52 10.10 -6.22 -2.09
CA LYS A 52 10.08 -5.40 -0.87
C LYS A 52 11.21 -4.38 -0.83
N ALA A 53 12.38 -4.70 -1.38
CA ALA A 53 13.48 -3.74 -1.50
C ALA A 53 13.12 -2.54 -2.39
N ARG A 54 12.25 -2.73 -3.40
CA ARG A 54 11.75 -1.66 -4.28
C ARG A 54 10.49 -0.98 -3.74
N LEU A 55 9.61 -1.76 -3.15
CA LEU A 55 8.33 -1.34 -2.59
C LEU A 55 8.24 -1.82 -1.14
N PRO A 56 8.76 -1.03 -0.17
CA PRO A 56 8.79 -1.41 1.24
C PRO A 56 7.39 -1.60 1.86
N SER A 57 6.36 -1.11 1.18
CA SER A 57 4.96 -1.32 1.55
C SER A 57 4.43 -2.73 1.31
N LEU A 58 5.23 -3.64 0.73
CA LEU A 58 4.83 -5.03 0.52
C LEU A 58 4.50 -5.72 1.86
N ILE A 59 3.28 -6.24 1.97
CA ILE A 59 2.84 -7.13 3.05
C ILE A 59 3.02 -8.59 2.60
N THR A 60 2.32 -9.01 1.56
CA THR A 60 2.34 -10.40 1.09
C THR A 60 1.96 -10.46 -0.39
N CYS A 61 2.22 -11.60 -1.02
CA CYS A 61 1.68 -11.93 -2.33
C CYS A 61 0.95 -13.27 -2.27
N SER A 62 -0.14 -13.41 -3.02
CA SER A 62 -0.76 -14.71 -3.22
C SER A 62 0.21 -15.63 -3.99
N GLY A 63 0.34 -16.87 -3.50
CA GLY A 63 1.31 -17.84 -4.02
C GLY A 63 2.77 -17.49 -3.72
N THR A 64 3.67 -17.80 -4.65
CA THR A 64 5.12 -17.58 -4.52
C THR A 64 5.59 -16.20 -4.99
N GLY A 65 4.69 -15.23 -5.19
CA GLY A 65 5.05 -13.87 -5.63
C GLY A 65 4.78 -13.54 -7.10
N GLN A 66 4.12 -14.45 -7.83
CA GLN A 66 3.61 -14.20 -9.20
C GLN A 66 2.14 -13.79 -9.23
N GLY A 67 1.41 -13.97 -8.12
CA GLY A 67 0.01 -13.60 -7.98
C GLY A 67 -0.20 -12.15 -7.55
N LEU A 68 -1.31 -11.89 -6.89
CA LEU A 68 -1.67 -10.56 -6.39
C LEU A 68 -0.90 -10.24 -5.12
N CYS A 69 -0.31 -9.05 -5.06
CA CYS A 69 0.40 -8.57 -3.89
C CYS A 69 -0.41 -7.50 -3.15
N ALA A 70 -0.39 -7.59 -1.82
CA ALA A 70 -0.98 -6.62 -0.92
C ALA A 70 0.09 -5.65 -0.42
N TYR A 71 -0.23 -4.36 -0.43
CA TYR A 71 0.65 -3.29 0.01
C TYR A 71 -0.05 -2.42 1.05
N GLY A 72 0.66 -2.03 2.11
CA GLY A 72 0.11 -1.32 3.26
C GLY A 72 0.67 0.09 3.44
N TYR A 73 -0.23 1.03 3.66
CA TYR A 73 0.09 2.42 3.97
C TYR A 73 -0.71 2.91 5.18
N SER A 74 -0.15 3.86 5.92
CA SER A 74 -0.84 4.50 7.04
C SER A 74 -0.62 6.01 7.07
N ARG A 75 -1.61 6.75 7.59
CA ARG A 75 -1.57 8.20 7.78
C ARG A 75 -2.48 8.59 8.94
N GLN A 76 -1.93 9.22 9.98
CA GLN A 76 -2.71 9.76 11.11
C GLN A 76 -3.71 8.75 11.71
N GLY A 77 -3.26 7.51 11.95
CA GLY A 77 -4.10 6.44 12.49
C GLY A 77 -5.03 5.75 11.48
N ARG A 78 -5.05 6.21 10.23
CA ARG A 78 -5.82 5.58 9.14
C ARG A 78 -4.92 4.67 8.34
N ASN A 79 -5.47 3.55 7.92
CA ASN A 79 -4.76 2.53 7.15
C ASN A 79 -5.38 2.40 5.75
N LEU A 80 -4.55 2.14 4.76
CA LEU A 80 -4.92 1.95 3.37
C LEU A 80 -4.23 0.69 2.85
N ARG A 81 -5.01 -0.18 2.22
CA ARG A 81 -4.49 -1.39 1.57
C ARG A 81 -4.67 -1.28 0.07
N LEU A 82 -3.61 -1.60 -0.66
CA LEU A 82 -3.61 -1.72 -2.10
C LEU A 82 -3.44 -3.18 -2.50
N VAL A 83 -4.07 -3.58 -3.59
CA VAL A 83 -3.86 -4.86 -4.25
C VAL A 83 -3.43 -4.61 -5.68
N ALA A 84 -2.32 -5.23 -6.10
CA ALA A 84 -1.71 -5.00 -7.39
C ALA A 84 -0.97 -6.26 -7.86
N GLN A 85 -0.63 -6.30 -9.15
CA GLN A 85 0.37 -7.26 -9.64
C GLN A 85 1.77 -6.93 -9.03
N PRO A 86 2.71 -7.88 -9.00
CA PRO A 86 4.06 -7.63 -8.49
C PRO A 86 4.73 -6.51 -9.32
N ASP A 87 5.09 -5.39 -8.68
CA ASP A 87 5.64 -4.18 -9.34
C ASP A 87 4.82 -3.67 -10.55
N GLY A 88 3.53 -3.98 -10.60
CA GLY A 88 2.72 -3.82 -11.80
C GLY A 88 1.59 -2.81 -11.63
N ALA A 89 0.48 -3.12 -12.29
CA ALA A 89 -0.75 -2.34 -12.24
C ALA A 89 -1.45 -2.46 -10.88
N LEU A 90 -1.87 -1.31 -10.34
CA LEU A 90 -2.86 -1.22 -9.28
C LEU A 90 -4.17 -1.83 -9.77
N LEU A 91 -4.77 -2.69 -8.93
CA LEU A 91 -6.04 -3.34 -9.24
C LEU A 91 -7.15 -2.92 -8.30
N ARG A 92 -6.84 -2.73 -7.01
CA ARG A 92 -7.82 -2.31 -5.99
C ARG A 92 -7.14 -1.52 -4.89
N TRP A 93 -7.91 -0.66 -4.24
CA TRP A 93 -7.51 0.02 -3.01
C TRP A 93 -8.70 0.20 -2.09
N PHE A 94 -8.47 0.05 -0.79
CA PHE A 94 -9.54 0.19 0.19
C PHE A 94 -8.99 0.61 1.55
N PRO A 95 -9.71 1.49 2.28
CA PRO A 95 -9.35 1.81 3.66
C PRO A 95 -9.43 0.53 4.51
N GLN A 96 -8.58 0.46 5.54
CA GLN A 96 -8.65 -0.58 6.56
C GLN A 96 -9.28 0.00 7.84
N PRO A 97 -10.07 -0.80 8.56
CA PRO A 97 -10.63 -0.41 9.85
C PRO A 97 -9.53 -0.11 10.89
#